data_AF-A0A5B8Z4N9-F1
#
_entry.id   AF-A0A5B8Z4N9-F1
#
_cell.length_a   1.000
_cell.length_b   1.000
_cell.length_c   1.000
_cell.angle_alpha   90.00
_cell.angle_beta   90.00
_cell.angle_gamma   90.00
#
_symmetry.space_group_name_H-M   'P 1'
#
loop_
_entity.id
_entity.type
_entity.pdbx_description
1 polymer ?
#
loop_
_entity_poly.entity_id
_entity_poly.type
_entity_poly.pdbx_seq_one_letter_code
_entity_poly.pdbx_strand_id
1 'polypeptide(L)' 'MEFKVYLKQKHVLKNGERKLKDISEDQYMNRLENMRLRGIYNEEKQIDSILERKVQEHYRVWKSYLKTIEHYLSSKNY' A
#
# COMPACT_ATOMS: atom_id res chain seq x y z
N MET A 1 3.74 6.96 12.85
CA MET A 1 2.76 7.85 12.16
C MET A 1 1.63 6.97 11.66
N GLU A 2 0.36 7.37 11.80
CA GLU A 2 -0.74 6.58 11.23
C GLU A 2 -0.63 6.56 9.70
N PHE A 3 -0.89 5.40 9.08
CA PHE A 3 -0.77 5.24 7.63
C PHE A 3 -1.62 6.26 6.86
N LYS A 4 -2.81 6.59 7.40
CA LYS A 4 -3.69 7.64 6.88
C LYS A 4 -3.05 9.03 6.91
N VAL A 5 -2.40 9.38 8.01
CA VAL A 5 -1.67 10.66 8.17
C VAL A 5 -0.48 10.72 7.22
N TYR A 6 0.25 9.61 7.05
CA TYR A 6 1.35 9.50 6.10
C TYR A 6 0.89 9.69 4.64
N LEU A 7 -0.19 9.03 4.23
CA LEU A 7 -0.74 9.18 2.88
C LEU A 7 -1.13 10.65 2.63
N LYS A 8 -1.81 11.30 3.57
CA LYS A 8 -2.15 12.73 3.49
C LYS A 8 -0.92 13.62 3.32
N GLN A 9 0.11 13.42 4.14
CA GLN A 9 1.32 14.25 4.10
C GLN A 9 2.18 14.00 2.87
N LYS A 10 2.33 12.74 2.43
CA LYS A 10 3.08 12.38 1.22
C LYS A 10 2.50 13.03 -0.04
N HIS A 11 1.18 13.20 -0.10
CA HIS A 11 0.52 13.89 -1.21
C HIS A 11 0.62 15.41 -1.15
N VAL A 12 0.89 16.01 0.01
CA VAL A 12 1.10 17.45 0.17
C VAL A 12 2.52 17.90 -0.26
N LEU A 13 3.50 16.99 -0.32
CA LEU A 13 4.93 17.35 -0.34
C LEU A 13 5.68 17.25 -1.69
N LYS A 14 5.02 17.22 -2.86
CA LYS A 14 5.73 17.30 -4.14
C LYS A 14 5.14 18.32 -5.12
N ASN A 15 5.77 19.49 -5.18
CA ASN A 15 5.59 20.44 -6.29
C ASN A 15 6.00 19.78 -7.61
N GLY A 16 5.06 19.65 -8.54
CA GLY A 16 5.32 19.20 -9.92
C GLY A 16 4.83 17.80 -10.30
N GLU A 17 4.42 16.95 -9.36
CA GLU A 17 3.74 15.68 -9.68
C GLU A 17 2.22 15.86 -9.62
N ARG A 18 1.48 15.32 -10.61
CA ARG A 18 0.01 15.34 -10.65
C ARG A 18 -0.54 14.92 -9.30
N LYS A 19 -1.35 15.79 -8.66
CA LYS A 19 -2.15 15.45 -7.47
C LYS A 19 -2.77 14.09 -7.71
N LEU A 20 -2.47 13.10 -6.86
CA LEU A 20 -3.27 11.89 -6.85
C LEU A 20 -4.71 12.35 -6.61
N LYS A 21 -5.64 11.92 -7.50
CA LYS A 21 -7.07 12.17 -7.29
C LYS A 21 -7.41 11.73 -5.86
N ASP A 22 -8.36 12.40 -5.20
CA ASP A 22 -8.96 12.08 -3.89
C ASP A 22 -9.50 10.63 -3.74
N ILE A 23 -9.25 9.77 -4.74
CA ILE A 23 -9.73 8.41 -4.90
C ILE A 23 -8.60 7.44 -4.48
N SER A 24 -8.56 6.86 -3.29
CA SER A 24 -9.06 7.28 -1.98
C SER A 24 -8.17 6.61 -0.94
N GLU A 25 -7.90 7.26 0.19
CA GLU A 25 -7.22 6.64 1.34
C GLU A 25 -7.89 5.31 1.72
N ASP A 26 -9.21 5.26 1.60
CA ASP A 26 -10.02 4.07 1.83
C ASP A 26 -9.68 2.94 0.84
N GLN A 27 -9.33 3.22 -0.42
CA GLN A 27 -8.88 2.17 -1.34
C GLN A 27 -7.57 1.54 -0.90
N TYR A 28 -6.63 2.32 -0.34
CA TYR A 28 -5.39 1.77 0.20
C TYR A 28 -5.66 0.94 1.46
N MET A 29 -6.51 1.44 2.36
CA MET A 29 -6.91 0.72 3.57
C MET A 29 -7.64 -0.58 3.22
N ASN A 30 -8.63 -0.51 2.32
CA ASN A 30 -9.41 -1.66 1.87
C ASN A 30 -8.51 -2.72 1.21
N ARG A 31 -7.52 -2.32 0.40
CA ARG A 31 -6.56 -3.28 -0.18
C ARG A 31 -5.74 -3.95 0.90
N LEU A 32 -5.21 -3.19 1.86
CA LEU A 32 -4.40 -3.72 2.95
C LEU A 32 -5.21 -4.70 3.83
N GLU A 33 -6.44 -4.33 4.19
CA GLU A 33 -7.36 -5.15 4.97
C GLU A 33 -7.75 -6.43 4.22
N ASN A 34 -8.09 -6.33 2.93
CA ASN A 34 -8.40 -7.51 2.12
C ASN A 34 -7.21 -8.48 2.01
N MET A 35 -5.97 -7.97 1.93
CA MET A 35 -4.77 -8.81 1.92
C MET A 35 -4.58 -9.53 3.26
N ARG A 36 -4.85 -8.85 4.38
CA ARG A 36 -4.79 -9.43 5.73
C ARG A 36 -5.84 -10.51 5.94
N LEU A 37 -7.09 -10.23 5.57
CA LEU A 37 -8.20 -11.19 5.67
C LEU A 37 -7.95 -12.46 4.85
N ARG A 38 -7.22 -12.35 3.74
CA ARG A 38 -6.84 -13.49 2.88
C ARG A 38 -5.53 -14.18 3.31
N GLY A 39 -4.87 -13.72 4.38
CA GLY A 39 -3.58 -14.25 4.83
C GLY A 39 -2.42 -13.99 3.86
N ILE A 40 -2.60 -13.06 2.92
CA ILE A 40 -1.61 -12.72 1.89
C ILE A 40 -0.52 -11.83 2.49
N TYR A 41 -0.93 -10.82 3.27
CA TYR A 41 -0.05 -9.88 3.97
C TYR A 41 -0.28 -9.98 5.48
N ASN A 42 0.75 -10.37 6.22
CA ASN A 42 0.76 -10.59 7.66
C ASN A 42 1.71 -9.62 8.38
N GLU A 43 1.70 -8.35 7.97
CA GLU A 43 2.59 -7.31 8.51
C GLU A 43 4.08 -7.59 8.29
N GLU A 44 4.42 -8.26 7.18
CA GLU A 44 5.79 -8.40 6.73
C GLU A 44 6.45 -7.02 6.63
N LYS A 45 7.72 -6.94 7.04
CA LYS A 45 8.49 -5.67 7.09
C LYS A 45 9.11 -5.26 5.76
N GLN A 46 9.10 -6.16 4.77
CA GLN A 46 9.64 -5.93 3.44
C GLN A 46 8.83 -6.70 2.41
N ILE A 47 8.89 -6.26 1.16
CA ILE A 47 8.33 -7.00 0.03
C ILE A 47 9.42 -7.97 -0.46
N ASP A 48 9.26 -9.25 -0.14
CA ASP A 48 10.10 -10.32 -0.69
C ASP A 48 9.43 -10.98 -1.91
N SER A 49 10.18 -11.86 -2.58
CA SER A 49 9.68 -12.56 -3.76
C SER A 49 8.49 -13.48 -3.46
N ILE A 50 8.36 -13.95 -2.22
CA ILE A 50 7.25 -14.80 -1.78
C ILE A 50 5.96 -13.98 -1.68
N LEU A 51 6.01 -12.84 -0.99
CA LEU A 51 4.90 -11.90 -0.88
C LEU A 51 4.50 -11.37 -2.26
N GLU A 52 5.48 -11.02 -3.09
CA GLU A 52 5.22 -10.62 -4.47
C GLU A 52 4.44 -11.69 -5.24
N ARG A 53 4.87 -12.95 -5.16
CA ARG A 53 4.20 -14.07 -5.85
C ARG A 53 2.78 -14.28 -5.33
N LYS A 54 2.58 -14.25 -4.01
CA LYS A 54 1.23 -14.36 -3.40
C LYS A 54 0.29 -13.27 -3.92
N VAL A 55 0.77 -12.03 -4.00
CA VAL A 55 -0.04 -10.91 -4.50
C VAL A 55 -0.34 -11.06 -6.00
N GLN A 56 0.62 -11.52 -6.80
CA GLN A 56 0.45 -11.81 -8.22
C GLN A 56 -0.59 -12.92 -8.48
N GLU A 57 -0.55 -13.99 -7.70
CA GLU A 57 -1.48 -15.12 -7.81
C GLU A 57 -2.93 -14.73 -7.43
N HIS A 58 -3.10 -13.82 -6.47
CA HIS A 58 -4.43 -13.45 -5.96
C HIS A 58 -5.09 -12.25 -6.62
N TYR A 59 -4.32 -11.33 -7.23
CA TYR A 59 -4.86 -10.07 -7.74
C TYR A 59 -4.45 -9.80 -9.18
N ARG A 60 -5.45 -9.64 -10.06
CA ARG A 60 -5.23 -9.24 -11.46
C ARG A 60 -4.44 -7.91 -11.59
N VAL A 61 -4.65 -6.98 -10.66
CA VAL A 61 -3.96 -5.67 -10.61
C VAL A 61 -2.92 -5.65 -9.47
N TRP A 62 -2.13 -6.73 -9.36
CA TRP A 62 -1.17 -6.97 -8.27
C TRP A 62 -0.20 -5.80 -8.01
N LYS A 63 0.23 -5.08 -9.05
CA LYS A 63 1.12 -3.90 -8.91
C LYS A 63 0.55 -2.83 -7.97
N SER A 64 -0.77 -2.62 -7.98
CA SER A 64 -1.42 -1.65 -7.08
C SER A 64 -1.44 -2.13 -5.63
N TYR A 65 -1.48 -3.43 -5.41
CA TYR A 65 -1.41 -4.04 -4.08
C TYR A 65 0.01 -3.99 -3.52
N LEU A 66 1.03 -4.27 -4.34
CA LEU A 66 2.43 -4.07 -3.94
C LEU A 66 2.72 -2.62 -3.59
N LYS A 67 2.28 -1.68 -4.42
CA LYS A 67 2.43 -0.24 -4.14
C LYS A 67 1.73 0.18 -2.84
N THR A 68 0.62 -0.49 -2.49
CA THR A 68 -0.07 -0.29 -1.20
C THR A 68 0.82 -0.73 -0.04
N ILE A 69 1.42 -1.92 -0.13
CA ILE A 69 2.35 -2.44 0.88
C ILE A 69 3.59 -1.54 1.00
N GLU A 70 4.16 -1.12 -0.12
CA GLU A 70 5.33 -0.23 -0.15
C GLU A 70 5.06 1.09 0.57
N HIS A 71 3.92 1.72 0.30
CA HIS A 71 3.51 2.93 1.02
C HIS A 71 3.25 2.68 2.50
N TYR A 72 2.70 1.52 2.85
CA TYR A 72 2.46 1.13 4.24
C TYR A 72 3.76 0.95 5.01
N LEU A 73 4.73 0.23 4.44
CA LEU A 73 6.07 0.06 5.00
C LEU A 73 6.78 1.39 5.17
N SER A 74 6.76 2.22 4.13
CA SER A 74 7.34 3.57 4.17
C SER A 74 6.73 4.43 5.29
N SER A 75 5.43 4.27 5.58
CA SER A 75 4.76 5.00 6.67
C SER A 75 5.18 4.57 8.07
N LYS A 76 5.64 3.32 8.20
CA LYS A 76 6.13 2.73 9.45
C LYS A 76 7.62 2.99 9.68
N ASN A 77 8.32 3.66 8.75
CA ASN A 77 9.79 3.79 8.73
C ASN A 77 10.51 2.43 8.73
N TYR A 78 9.97 1.43 8.02
CA TYR A 78 10.70 0.21 7.68
C TYR A 78 11.45 0.38 6.36
#